data_AF-A0ABD2GNE9-F1
#
_entry.id   AF-A0ABD2GNE9-F1
#
_cell.length_a   1.000
_cell.length_b   1.000
_cell.length_c   1.000
_cell.angle_alpha   90.00
_cell.angle_beta   90.00
_cell.angle_gamma   90.00
#
_symmetry.space_group_name_H-M   'P 1'
#
loop_
_entity.id
_entity.type
_entity.pdbx_description
1 polymer ?
#
loop_
_entity_poly.entity_id
_entity_poly.type
_entity_poly.pdbx_seq_one_letter_code
_entity_poly.pdbx_strand_id
1 'polypeptide(L)'
;MLSFYRGATDSILSSCITLWFGSCTAADRKSLQRIVTSAQRIIGASLPSLEDIYNTRLTRKALSIVGDATHPSNSLFSLLPSGRRFLSLSSRTSRLGKSFLHQAVRMLNSLPSLPPSHFISNLYLSRLYPIEIIDLFFKGDLSPPL
;
A
#
# COMPACT_ATOMS: atom_id res chain seq x y z
N MET A 1 -24.87 11.36 -3.92
CA MET A 1 -24.05 11.08 -5.11
C MET A 1 -22.54 11.13 -4.84
N LEU A 2 -22.01 12.15 -4.12
CA LEU A 2 -20.58 12.25 -3.79
C LEU A 2 -20.01 11.02 -3.07
N SER A 3 -20.76 10.44 -2.12
CA SER A 3 -20.37 9.25 -1.35
C SER A 3 -20.25 7.98 -2.19
N PHE A 4 -21.04 7.86 -3.26
CA PHE A 4 -21.00 6.71 -4.17
C PHE A 4 -19.74 6.74 -5.05
N TYR A 5 -19.44 7.89 -5.67
CA TYR A 5 -18.24 8.04 -6.47
C TYR A 5 -16.98 7.91 -5.62
N ARG A 6 -16.95 8.53 -4.43
CA ARG A 6 -15.87 8.37 -3.46
C ARG A 6 -15.71 6.91 -3.04
N GLY A 7 -16.78 6.22 -2.67
CA GLY A 7 -16.73 4.80 -2.26
C GLY A 7 -16.30 3.85 -3.38
N ALA A 8 -16.75 4.07 -4.61
CA ALA A 8 -16.35 3.25 -5.76
C ALA A 8 -14.89 3.51 -6.18
N THR A 9 -14.47 4.78 -6.25
CA THR A 9 -13.06 5.11 -6.51
C THR A 9 -12.18 4.60 -5.38
N ASP A 10 -12.57 4.77 -4.13
CA ASP A 10 -11.80 4.31 -2.97
C ASP A 10 -11.75 2.78 -2.94
N SER A 11 -12.84 2.06 -3.25
CA SER A 11 -12.86 0.59 -3.26
C SER A 11 -11.99 0.00 -4.37
N ILE A 12 -12.11 0.52 -5.60
CA ILE A 12 -11.33 0.02 -6.76
C ILE A 12 -9.86 0.42 -6.63
N LEU A 13 -9.56 1.64 -6.19
CA LEU A 13 -8.19 2.13 -5.99
C LEU A 13 -7.55 1.62 -4.69
N SER A 14 -8.31 1.18 -3.69
CA SER A 14 -7.74 0.73 -2.41
C SER A 14 -7.71 -0.79 -2.23
N SER A 15 -8.70 -1.55 -2.71
CA SER A 15 -8.79 -2.97 -2.38
C SER A 15 -7.74 -3.83 -3.09
N CYS A 16 -7.39 -3.49 -4.34
CA CYS A 16 -6.56 -4.34 -5.18
C CYS A 16 -5.43 -3.62 -5.96
N ILE A 17 -5.16 -2.35 -5.68
CA ILE A 17 -4.10 -1.57 -6.38
C ILE A 17 -2.73 -2.23 -6.36
N THR A 18 -2.42 -2.98 -5.30
CA THR A 18 -1.18 -3.75 -5.18
C THR A 18 -1.05 -4.89 -6.19
N LEU A 19 -2.16 -5.34 -6.80
CA LEU A 19 -2.19 -6.42 -7.78
C LEU A 19 -1.99 -5.93 -9.21
N TRP A 20 -2.51 -4.75 -9.55
CA TRP A 20 -2.53 -4.26 -10.94
C TRP A 20 -1.57 -3.10 -11.20
N PHE A 21 -1.26 -2.26 -10.21
CA PHE A 21 -0.46 -1.04 -10.44
C PHE A 21 0.98 -1.32 -10.88
N GLY A 22 1.59 -2.41 -10.37
CA GLY A 22 2.91 -2.86 -10.83
C GLY A 22 2.95 -3.17 -12.33
N SER A 23 1.82 -3.58 -12.90
CA SER A 23 1.69 -3.92 -14.33
C SER A 23 1.40 -2.72 -15.23
N CYS A 24 0.94 -1.59 -14.67
CA CYS A 24 0.60 -0.39 -15.44
C CYS A 24 1.79 0.19 -16.22
N THR A 25 1.51 0.62 -17.45
CA THR A 25 2.42 1.41 -18.26
C THR A 25 2.50 2.86 -17.77
N ALA A 26 3.47 3.64 -18.28
CA ALA A 26 3.56 5.06 -17.98
C ALA A 26 2.31 5.84 -18.45
N ALA A 27 1.70 5.41 -19.57
CA ALA A 27 0.47 6.01 -20.08
C ALA A 27 -0.71 5.75 -19.14
N ASP A 28 -0.85 4.51 -18.64
CA ASP A 28 -1.90 4.16 -17.68
C ASP A 28 -1.77 4.96 -16.39
N ARG A 29 -0.55 5.05 -15.84
CA ARG A 29 -0.26 5.82 -14.63
C ARG A 29 -0.62 7.29 -14.80
N LYS A 30 -0.30 7.89 -15.95
CA LYS A 30 -0.65 9.28 -16.27
C LYS A 30 -2.17 9.46 -16.38
N SER A 31 -2.87 8.51 -17.00
CA SER A 31 -4.33 8.54 -17.11
C SER A 31 -5.01 8.46 -15.73
N LEU A 32 -4.60 7.51 -14.90
CA LEU A 32 -5.13 7.33 -13.56
C LEU A 32 -4.81 8.52 -12.64
N GLN A 33 -3.61 9.10 -12.75
CA GLN A 33 -3.27 10.30 -11.98
C GLN A 33 -4.17 11.48 -12.36
N ARG A 34 -4.58 11.62 -13.63
CA ARG A 34 -5.55 12.66 -14.03
C ARG A 34 -6.90 12.47 -13.34
N ILE A 35 -7.35 11.23 -13.13
CA ILE A 35 -8.58 10.95 -12.37
C ILE A 35 -8.44 11.45 -10.93
N VAL A 36 -7.32 11.15 -10.28
CA VAL A 36 -7.01 11.64 -8.93
C VAL A 36 -7.00 13.17 -8.90
N THR A 37 -6.37 13.82 -9.87
CA THR A 37 -6.34 15.29 -9.97
C THR A 37 -7.72 15.89 -10.17
N SER A 38 -8.57 15.27 -11.01
CA SER A 38 -9.97 15.71 -11.19
C SER A 38 -10.77 15.56 -9.90
N ALA A 39 -10.62 14.44 -9.19
CA ALA A 39 -11.25 14.24 -7.89
C ALA A 39 -10.80 15.29 -6.86
N GLN A 40 -9.49 15.57 -6.79
CA GLN A 40 -8.92 16.62 -5.94
C GLN A 40 -9.53 18.00 -6.24
N ARG A 41 -9.71 18.35 -7.51
CA ARG A 41 -10.34 19.63 -7.91
C ARG A 41 -11.80 19.72 -7.49
N ILE A 42 -12.56 18.63 -7.61
CA ILE A 42 -13.98 18.59 -7.23
C ILE A 42 -14.14 18.69 -5.71
N ILE A 43 -13.29 17.98 -4.96
CA ILE A 43 -13.34 17.96 -3.49
C ILE A 43 -12.81 19.27 -2.90
N GLY A 44 -11.89 19.95 -3.60
CA GLY A 44 -11.23 21.15 -3.10
C GLY A 44 -10.16 20.87 -2.03
N ALA A 45 -9.68 19.62 -1.92
CA ALA A 45 -8.67 19.21 -0.97
C ALA A 45 -7.56 18.41 -1.66
N SER A 46 -6.32 18.52 -1.16
CA SER A 46 -5.19 17.75 -1.67
C SER A 46 -5.42 16.25 -1.47
N LEU A 47 -5.26 15.47 -2.54
CA LEU A 47 -5.30 14.01 -2.48
C LEU A 47 -3.89 13.45 -2.64
N PRO A 48 -3.58 12.31 -1.97
CA PRO A 48 -2.30 11.63 -2.17
C PRO A 48 -2.15 11.20 -3.64
N SER A 49 -0.92 11.17 -4.14
CA SER A 49 -0.68 10.70 -5.50
C SER A 49 -1.00 9.20 -5.61
N LEU A 50 -1.27 8.74 -6.83
CA LEU A 50 -1.54 7.32 -7.07
C LEU A 50 -0.36 6.43 -6.65
N GLU A 51 0.86 6.94 -6.79
CA GLU A 51 2.09 6.27 -6.36
C GLU A 51 2.19 6.19 -4.84
N ASP A 52 1.84 7.25 -4.11
CA ASP A 52 1.82 7.24 -2.65
C ASP A 52 0.79 6.24 -2.12
N ILE A 53 -0.40 6.20 -2.72
CA ILE A 53 -1.45 5.24 -2.38
C ILE A 53 -0.92 3.81 -2.59
N TYR A 54 -0.31 3.55 -3.74
CA TYR A 54 0.26 2.24 -4.05
C TYR A 54 1.38 1.86 -3.08
N ASN A 55 2.37 2.72 -2.87
CA ASN A 55 3.53 2.44 -2.01
C ASN A 55 3.09 2.20 -0.56
N THR A 56 2.15 2.99 -0.06
CA THR A 56 1.60 2.82 1.29
C THR A 56 0.85 1.50 1.42
N ARG A 57 0.00 1.15 0.46
CA ARG A 57 -0.75 -0.11 0.46
C ARG A 57 0.16 -1.32 0.28
N LEU A 58 1.15 -1.23 -0.60
CA LEU A 58 2.15 -2.27 -0.85
C LEU A 58 2.95 -2.55 0.42
N THR A 59 3.47 -1.49 1.06
CA THR A 59 4.27 -1.60 2.29
C THR A 59 3.45 -2.20 3.42
N ARG A 60 2.24 -1.71 3.68
CA ARG A 60 1.36 -2.26 4.72
C ARG A 60 1.03 -3.73 4.48
N LYS A 61 0.70 -4.12 3.24
CA LYS A 61 0.41 -5.52 2.91
C LYS A 61 1.66 -6.40 3.08
N ALA A 62 2.83 -5.92 2.68
CA ALA A 62 4.08 -6.63 2.84
C ALA A 62 4.43 -6.83 4.33
N LEU A 63 4.33 -5.77 5.14
CA LEU A 63 4.56 -5.85 6.58
C LEU A 63 3.56 -6.79 7.28
N SER A 64 2.28 -6.78 6.87
CA SER A 64 1.30 -7.74 7.38
C SER A 64 1.68 -9.19 7.09
N ILE A 65 2.27 -9.48 5.93
CA ILE A 65 2.76 -10.83 5.59
C ILE A 65 4.02 -11.17 6.39
N VAL A 66 4.95 -10.22 6.55
CA VAL A 66 6.20 -10.40 7.32
C VAL A 66 5.89 -10.66 8.79
N GLY A 67 4.92 -9.94 9.36
CA GLY A 67 4.51 -10.07 10.76
C GLY A 67 3.68 -11.34 11.06
N ASP A 68 3.11 -11.98 10.05
CA ASP A 68 2.33 -13.21 10.17
C ASP A 68 3.17 -14.43 9.76
N ALA A 69 3.72 -15.14 10.76
CA ALA A 69 4.51 -16.35 10.53
C ALA A 69 3.69 -17.52 9.94
N THR A 70 2.36 -17.49 10.06
CA THR A 70 1.48 -18.53 9.49
C THR A 70 1.15 -18.28 8.02
N HIS A 71 1.45 -17.08 7.51
CA HIS A 71 1.14 -16.72 6.14
C HIS A 71 1.99 -17.52 5.15
N PRO A 72 1.40 -18.13 4.09
CA PRO A 72 2.13 -19.01 3.17
C PRO A 72 3.28 -18.31 2.44
N SER A 73 3.14 -17.01 2.18
CA SER A 73 4.18 -16.19 1.54
C SER A 73 5.20 -15.56 2.51
N ASN A 74 5.10 -15.81 3.82
CA ASN A 74 6.04 -15.27 4.81
C ASN A 74 7.48 -15.73 4.51
N SER A 75 7.64 -16.99 4.09
CA SER A 75 8.93 -17.59 3.71
C SER A 75 9.70 -16.84 2.61
N LEU A 76 8.98 -16.09 1.76
CA LEU A 76 9.58 -15.28 0.70
C LEU A 76 10.16 -13.95 1.21
N PHE A 77 9.82 -13.55 2.43
CA PHE A 77 10.34 -12.38 3.12
C PHE A 77 11.41 -12.77 4.15
N SER A 78 12.45 -13.45 3.69
CA SER A 78 13.61 -13.81 4.53
C SER A 78 14.62 -12.66 4.59
N LEU A 79 15.14 -12.38 5.78
CA LEU A 79 16.18 -11.37 6.01
C LEU A 79 17.57 -11.93 5.69
N LEU A 80 18.48 -11.08 5.21
CA LEU A 80 19.91 -11.39 5.17
C LEU A 80 20.48 -11.55 6.60
N PRO A 81 21.64 -12.21 6.78
CA PRO A 81 22.29 -12.34 8.09
C PRO A 81 22.54 -11.01 8.81
N SER A 82 22.64 -9.90 8.07
CA SER A 82 22.77 -8.56 8.65
C SER A 82 21.50 -8.03 9.32
N GLY A 83 20.34 -8.65 9.08
CA GLY A 83 19.04 -8.21 9.57
C GLY A 83 18.52 -6.90 8.99
N ARG A 84 19.25 -6.28 8.05
CA ARG A 84 18.94 -4.93 7.53
C ARG A 84 18.12 -4.91 6.25
N ARG A 85 18.11 -6.01 5.49
CA ARG A 85 17.48 -6.12 4.17
C ARG A 85 16.91 -7.52 3.97
N PHE A 86 15.85 -7.63 3.18
CA PHE A 86 15.29 -8.89 2.70
C PHE A 86 16.08 -9.44 1.51
N LEU A 87 16.06 -10.77 1.36
CA LEU A 87 16.62 -11.45 0.20
C LEU A 87 15.94 -10.96 -1.08
N SER A 88 16.74 -10.45 -2.01
CA SER A 88 16.24 -10.02 -3.31
C SER A 88 15.72 -11.21 -4.12
N LEU A 89 14.50 -11.08 -4.63
CA LEU A 89 13.90 -12.08 -5.51
C LEU A 89 14.40 -11.91 -6.95
N SER A 90 14.86 -12.99 -7.56
CA SER A 90 15.24 -13.02 -8.97
C SER A 90 14.01 -13.20 -9.85
N SER A 91 13.91 -12.41 -10.91
CA SER A 91 12.85 -12.52 -11.91
C SER A 91 13.42 -12.65 -13.31
N ARG A 92 12.96 -13.66 -14.05
CA ARG A 92 13.30 -13.86 -15.46
C ARG A 92 12.43 -13.07 -16.44
N THR A 93 11.29 -12.56 -15.97
CA THR A 93 10.34 -11.83 -16.83
C THR A 93 9.96 -10.48 -16.23
N SER A 94 9.61 -9.53 -17.10
CA SER A 94 9.09 -8.24 -16.66
C SER A 94 7.79 -8.40 -15.85
N ARG A 95 6.91 -9.30 -16.26
CA ARG A 95 5.65 -9.61 -15.57
C ARG A 95 5.88 -10.06 -14.13
N LEU A 96 6.76 -11.04 -13.91
CA LEU A 96 7.06 -11.51 -12.56
C LEU A 96 7.76 -10.43 -11.73
N GLY A 97 8.67 -9.65 -12.32
CA GLY A 97 9.37 -8.56 -11.64
C GLY A 97 8.44 -7.40 -11.23
N LYS A 98 7.29 -7.29 -11.89
CA LYS A 98 6.20 -6.34 -11.60
C LYS A 98 5.13 -6.90 -10.67
N SER A 99 5.20 -8.18 -10.30
CA SER A 99 4.26 -8.80 -9.36
C SER A 99 4.39 -8.23 -7.96
N PHE A 100 3.33 -8.39 -7.16
CA PHE A 100 3.24 -7.94 -5.78
C PHE A 100 4.49 -8.31 -4.95
N LEU A 101 4.88 -9.59 -4.94
CA LEU A 101 5.97 -10.08 -4.08
C LEU A 101 7.32 -9.43 -4.41
N HIS A 102 7.65 -9.32 -5.69
CA HIS A 102 8.90 -8.70 -6.13
C HIS A 102 8.93 -7.21 -5.81
N GLN A 103 7.81 -6.52 -6.04
CA GLN A 103 7.69 -5.11 -5.72
C GLN A 103 7.70 -4.85 -4.22
N ALA A 104 7.06 -5.71 -3.43
CA ALA A 104 7.05 -5.63 -1.97
C ALA A 104 8.45 -5.76 -1.37
N VAL A 105 9.23 -6.77 -1.79
CA VAL A 105 10.61 -6.96 -1.33
C VAL A 105 11.49 -5.77 -1.71
N ARG A 106 11.36 -5.26 -2.94
CA ARG A 106 12.11 -4.06 -3.40
C ARG A 106 11.73 -2.82 -2.60
N MET A 107 10.44 -2.62 -2.35
CA MET A 107 9.92 -1.50 -1.56
C MET A 107 10.50 -1.53 -0.15
N LEU A 108 10.39 -2.67 0.55
CA LEU A 108 10.94 -2.81 1.89
C LEU A 108 12.47 -2.60 1.92
N ASN A 109 13.19 -3.06 0.89
CA ASN A 109 14.65 -2.85 0.79
C ASN A 109 15.06 -1.41 0.44
N SER A 110 14.14 -0.59 -0.08
CA SER A 110 14.36 0.84 -0.32
C SER A 110 14.14 1.71 0.91
N LEU A 111 13.54 1.16 1.98
CA LEU A 111 13.34 1.89 3.22
C LEU A 111 14.69 2.10 3.94
N PRO A 112 14.93 3.30 4.51
CA PRO A 112 16.19 3.63 5.18
C PRO A 112 16.47 2.77 6.41
N SER A 113 15.41 2.29 7.07
CA SER A 113 15.49 1.28 8.12
C SER A 113 14.28 0.36 8.03
N LEU A 114 14.53 -0.95 8.15
CA LEU A 114 13.45 -1.91 8.38
C LEU A 114 13.00 -1.80 9.84
N PRO A 115 11.69 -1.82 10.12
CA PRO A 115 11.23 -1.93 11.49
C PRO A 115 11.76 -3.25 12.09
N PRO A 116 12.18 -3.27 13.37
CA PRO A 116 12.61 -4.49 14.04
C PRO A 116 11.52 -5.57 13.92
N SER A 117 11.93 -6.82 13.69
CA SER A 117 11.04 -7.98 13.50
C SER A 117 9.97 -8.14 14.60
N HIS A 118 10.25 -7.70 15.82
CA HIS A 118 9.33 -7.73 16.96
C HIS A 118 8.39 -6.51 17.07
N PHE A 119 8.60 -5.48 16.24
CA PHE A 119 7.88 -4.20 16.28
C PHE A 119 6.90 -4.01 15.11
N ILE A 120 6.61 -5.06 14.33
CA ILE A 120 5.50 -5.06 13.37
C ILE A 120 4.17 -5.21 14.14
N SER A 121 3.99 -4.40 15.18
CA SER A 121 2.70 -4.20 15.83
C SER A 121 2.02 -3.00 15.19
N ASN A 122 0.69 -3.03 15.17
CA ASN A 122 -0.19 -2.05 14.52
C ASN A 122 0.09 -0.57 14.86
N LEU A 123 0.95 -0.26 15.84
CA LEU A 123 1.33 1.10 16.27
C LEU A 123 2.31 1.83 15.32
N TYR A 124 3.09 1.14 14.47
CA TYR A 124 4.00 1.83 13.54
C TYR A 124 3.29 2.32 12.27
N LEU A 125 2.20 1.65 11.88
CA LEU A 125 1.37 2.00 10.73
C LEU A 125 0.57 3.30 10.94
N SER A 126 0.26 3.66 12.19
CA SER A 126 -0.42 4.92 12.53
C SER A 126 0.55 6.11 12.68
N ARG A 127 1.80 5.87 13.11
CA ARG A 127 2.75 6.95 13.47
C ARG A 127 3.58 7.54 12.34
N LEU A 128 3.84 6.82 11.24
CA LEU A 128 4.73 7.30 10.16
C LEU A 128 4.04 7.71 8.87
N TYR A 129 2.74 7.42 8.73
CA TYR A 129 1.92 7.90 7.62
C TYR A 129 0.50 8.13 8.16
N PRO A 130 0.14 9.35 8.58
CA PRO A 130 -1.21 9.63 9.03
C PRO A 130 -2.14 9.58 7.81
N ILE A 131 -2.66 8.39 7.52
CA ILE A 131 -3.95 8.20 6.83
C ILE A 131 -5.06 8.16 7.89
N GLU A 132 -4.91 8.89 9.00
CA GLU A 132 -5.91 8.95 10.06
C GLU A 132 -7.28 9.45 9.58
N ILE A 133 -7.43 9.96 8.35
CA ILE A 133 -8.71 10.39 7.80
C ILE A 133 -9.47 9.28 7.03
N ILE A 134 -8.82 8.18 6.60
CA ILE A 134 -9.53 7.13 5.80
C ILE A 134 -9.83 5.89 6.64
N ASP A 135 -8.97 5.51 7.59
CA ASP A 135 -9.24 4.36 8.46
C ASP A 135 -10.24 4.69 9.59
N LEU A 136 -10.33 5.96 10.04
CA LEU A 136 -11.41 6.39 10.97
C LEU A 136 -12.81 6.38 10.32
N PHE A 137 -12.88 6.41 8.98
CA PHE A 137 -14.17 6.35 8.27
C PHE A 137 -14.58 4.90 7.91
N PHE A 138 -13.68 3.92 8.08
CA PHE A 138 -13.93 2.51 7.76
C PHE A 138 -14.40 1.67 8.96
N LYS A 139 -14.23 2.18 10.19
CA LYS A 139 -14.96 1.68 11.37
C LYS A 139 -16.29 2.43 11.46
N GLY A 140 -17.33 1.84 10.90
CA GLY A 140 -18.69 2.38 10.97
C GLY A 140 -19.27 2.32 12.38
N ASP A 141 -18.88 3.25 13.26
CA ASP A 141 -19.62 3.58 14.48
C ASP A 141 -20.40 4.88 14.24
N LEU A 142 -21.65 4.70 13.79
CA LEU A 142 -22.68 5.72 13.89
C LEU A 142 -23.49 5.44 15.16
N SER A 143 -23.27 6.24 16.20
CA SER A 143 -24.34 6.62 17.12
C SER A 143 -23.94 7.89 17.88
N PRO A 144 -24.74 8.98 17.80
CA PRO A 144 -24.58 10.10 18.73
C PRO A 144 -25.49 9.87 19.95
N PRO A 145 -25.06 10.17 21.17
CA PRO A 145 -25.98 10.58 22.21
C PRO A 145 -25.98 12.11 22.32
N LEU A 146 -27.20 12.60 22.56
CA LEU A 146 -27.69 13.97 22.75
C LEU A 146 -26.74 14.97 23.41
#